data_AF-A0A2H0USL2-F1
#
_entry.id   AF-A0A2H0USL2-F1
#
_cell.length_a   1.000
_cell.length_b   1.000
_cell.length_c   1.000
_cell.angle_alpha   90.00
_cell.angle_beta   90.00
_cell.angle_gamma   90.00
#
_symmetry.space_group_name_H-M   'P 1'
#
loop_
_entity.id
_entity.type
_entity.pdbx_description
1 polymer ?
#
loop_
_entity_poly.entity_id
_entity_poly.type
_entity_poly.pdbx_seq_one_letter_code
_entity_poly.pdbx_strand_id
1 'polypeptide(L)'
;MDSEGKKYSGKELWSIGIATILVVAAIFLVALFKTNEIPSENINTSDWETYESPEFNFSIRYPKDWQISEFPENPISPTFNIYPKNITDDPPFNHFNLIPNVSIFPQGVPTEGVIGTNVPSDIIFSEETNRAIDFLMENGKSWATYTSFLNLPKNWSSDGFVWARVKITDFSVSCERDGREINLTECNTFTGHDHYIYRGETDEEVRKIEEAMLKSFKFLKETNNQ
;
A
#
# COMPACT_ATOMS: atom_id res chain seq x y z
N MET A 1 52.79 38.53 36.88
CA MET A 1 51.80 38.01 35.92
C MET A 1 52.02 36.50 35.92
N ASP A 2 51.48 35.83 36.93
CA ASP A 2 51.72 34.41 37.15
C ASP A 2 50.70 33.62 36.33
N SER A 3 51.18 32.91 35.31
CA SER A 3 50.37 31.90 34.64
C SER A 3 50.57 30.56 35.35
N GLU A 4 49.62 30.22 36.23
CA GLU A 4 49.52 28.85 36.76
C GLU A 4 49.08 27.90 35.63
N GLY A 5 50.04 27.16 35.08
CA GLY A 5 49.77 26.09 34.14
C GLY A 5 49.14 24.89 34.85
N LYS A 6 47.82 24.70 34.71
CA LYS A 6 47.15 23.47 35.17
C LYS A 6 47.70 22.26 34.42
N LYS A 7 48.34 21.36 35.16
CA LYS A 7 48.92 20.11 34.66
C LYS A 7 47.84 19.03 34.70
N TYR A 8 47.17 18.80 33.58
CA TYR A 8 46.13 17.78 33.46
C TYR A 8 46.72 16.37 33.63
N SER A 9 46.06 15.50 34.41
CA SER A 9 46.53 14.13 34.62
C SER A 9 46.17 13.25 33.42
N GLY A 10 46.97 12.23 33.12
CA GLY A 10 46.73 11.33 31.98
C GLY A 10 45.36 10.64 31.97
N LYS A 11 44.68 10.55 33.13
CA LYS A 11 43.30 10.03 33.23
C LYS A 11 42.26 11.02 32.73
N GLU A 12 42.48 12.32 32.91
CA GLU A 12 41.57 13.38 32.46
C GLU A 12 41.63 13.56 30.93
N LEU A 13 42.80 13.36 30.33
CA LEU A 13 42.97 13.36 28.87
C LEU A 13 42.26 12.17 28.19
N TRP A 14 42.21 11.01 28.83
CA TRP A 14 41.56 9.81 28.28
C TRP A 14 40.03 9.91 28.28
N SER A 15 39.45 10.52 29.33
CA SER A 15 38.00 10.77 29.41
C SER A 15 37.49 11.75 28.36
N ILE A 16 38.29 12.77 28.00
CA ILE A 16 37.93 13.76 26.97
C ILE A 16 37.91 13.10 25.58
N GLY A 17 38.85 12.20 25.30
CA GLY A 17 38.90 11.46 24.03
C GLY A 17 37.66 10.59 23.80
N ILE A 18 37.22 9.83 24.80
CA ILE A 18 36.04 8.95 24.68
C ILE A 18 34.76 9.76 24.50
N ALA A 19 34.57 10.83 25.28
CA ALA A 19 33.40 11.69 25.15
C ALA A 19 33.29 12.29 23.74
N THR A 20 34.42 12.69 23.15
CA THR A 20 34.46 13.25 21.80
C THR A 20 34.06 12.21 20.74
N ILE A 21 34.54 10.97 20.86
CA ILE A 21 34.19 9.87 19.94
C ILE A 21 32.70 9.54 20.02
N LEU A 22 32.11 9.48 21.22
CA LEU A 22 30.69 9.20 21.39
C LEU A 22 29.80 10.30 20.80
N VAL A 23 30.19 11.56 20.94
CA VAL A 23 29.47 12.69 20.34
C VAL A 23 29.55 12.63 18.80
N VAL A 24 30.72 12.35 18.24
CA VAL A 24 30.88 12.20 16.78
C VAL A 24 30.08 11.00 16.26
N ALA A 25 30.11 9.86 16.96
CA ALA A 25 29.33 8.68 16.61
C ALA A 25 27.82 8.94 16.69
N ALA A 26 27.34 9.68 17.71
CA ALA A 26 25.94 10.07 17.83
C ALA A 26 25.51 11.05 16.73
N ILE A 27 26.35 12.03 16.38
CA ILE A 27 26.09 12.94 15.24
C ILE A 27 26.06 12.15 13.93
N PHE A 28 26.97 11.20 13.74
CA PHE A 28 27.02 10.37 12.55
C PHE A 28 25.82 9.42 12.46
N LEU A 29 25.40 8.83 13.59
CA LEU A 29 24.15 8.05 13.69
C LEU A 29 22.94 8.93 13.34
N VAL A 30 22.82 10.13 13.92
CA VAL A 30 21.73 11.06 13.57
C VAL A 30 21.77 11.48 12.11
N ALA A 31 22.95 11.66 11.51
CA ALA A 31 23.08 11.97 10.08
C ALA A 31 22.73 10.78 9.18
N LEU A 32 23.06 9.56 9.58
CA LEU A 32 22.62 8.32 8.92
C LEU A 32 21.10 8.11 9.06
N PHE A 33 20.51 8.55 10.16
CA PHE A 33 19.06 8.51 10.43
C PHE A 33 18.31 9.77 10.00
N LYS A 34 18.98 10.78 9.41
CA LYS A 34 18.29 11.81 8.64
C LYS A 34 17.86 11.16 7.33
N THR A 35 16.77 10.41 7.43
CA THR A 35 15.97 9.97 6.31
C THR A 35 15.77 11.17 5.40
N ASN A 36 16.27 11.08 4.17
CA ASN A 36 15.79 11.93 3.10
C ASN A 36 14.29 11.66 3.03
N GLU A 37 13.48 12.51 3.67
CA GLU A 37 12.07 12.57 3.38
C GLU A 37 12.00 12.89 1.89
N ILE A 38 11.79 11.86 1.08
CA ILE A 38 11.46 12.03 -0.33
C ILE A 38 10.20 12.88 -0.28
N PRO A 39 10.21 14.11 -0.84
CA PRO A 39 9.03 14.94 -0.84
C PRO A 39 7.89 14.11 -1.42
N SER A 40 6.89 13.80 -0.60
CA SER A 40 5.72 13.08 -1.10
C SER A 40 5.07 14.01 -2.12
N GLU A 41 5.29 13.73 -3.39
CA GLU A 41 4.73 14.52 -4.47
C GLU A 41 3.21 14.39 -4.35
N ASN A 42 2.58 15.47 -3.88
CA ASN A 42 1.18 15.45 -3.56
C ASN A 42 0.39 15.50 -4.87
N ILE A 43 -0.37 14.45 -5.16
CA ILE A 43 -1.25 14.44 -6.34
C ILE A 43 -2.25 15.59 -6.24
N ASN A 44 -2.33 16.37 -7.32
CA ASN A 44 -3.36 17.37 -7.45
C ASN A 44 -4.72 16.68 -7.67
N THR A 45 -5.55 16.66 -6.63
CA THR A 45 -6.90 16.10 -6.68
C THR A 45 -7.99 17.16 -6.87
N SER A 46 -7.65 18.40 -7.22
CA SER A 46 -8.62 19.51 -7.26
C SER A 46 -9.73 19.34 -8.31
N ASP A 47 -9.45 18.61 -9.38
CA ASP A 47 -10.38 18.36 -10.48
C ASP A 47 -11.05 16.98 -10.41
N TRP A 48 -10.74 16.17 -9.39
CA TRP A 48 -11.32 14.83 -9.22
C TRP A 48 -12.83 14.88 -8.97
N GLU A 49 -13.51 13.88 -9.51
CA GLU A 49 -14.93 13.62 -9.31
C GLU A 49 -15.16 12.85 -8.00
N THR A 50 -16.38 12.90 -7.48
CA THR A 50 -16.80 12.11 -6.31
C THR A 50 -17.91 11.18 -6.74
N TYR A 51 -17.70 9.89 -6.53
CA TYR A 51 -18.73 8.88 -6.63
C TYR A 51 -19.31 8.62 -5.25
N GLU A 52 -20.63 8.52 -5.16
CA GLU A 52 -21.36 8.12 -3.97
C GLU A 52 -22.28 6.96 -4.32
N SER A 53 -22.24 5.90 -3.52
CA SER A 53 -23.22 4.83 -3.58
C SER A 53 -24.08 4.88 -2.32
N PRO A 54 -25.28 5.48 -2.38
CA PRO A 54 -26.21 5.45 -1.25
C PRO A 54 -26.61 4.03 -0.89
N GLU A 55 -26.76 3.15 -1.89
CA GLU A 55 -27.13 1.75 -1.70
C GLU A 55 -26.09 0.96 -0.91
N PHE A 56 -24.79 1.27 -1.05
CA PHE A 56 -23.68 0.63 -0.35
C PHE A 56 -23.01 1.54 0.71
N ASN A 57 -23.63 2.69 0.98
CA ASN A 57 -23.25 3.65 2.01
C ASN A 57 -21.75 4.05 1.99
N PHE A 58 -21.18 4.32 0.82
CA PHE A 58 -19.80 4.81 0.69
C PHE A 58 -19.66 5.94 -0.32
N SER A 59 -18.55 6.66 -0.22
CA SER A 59 -18.09 7.62 -1.22
C SER A 59 -16.60 7.46 -1.48
N ILE A 60 -16.18 7.76 -2.70
CA ILE A 60 -14.79 7.73 -3.13
C ILE A 60 -14.57 8.80 -4.19
N ARG A 61 -13.40 9.43 -4.17
CA ARG A 61 -12.99 10.39 -5.21
C ARG A 61 -12.12 9.70 -6.24
N TYR A 62 -12.24 10.09 -7.50
CA TYR A 62 -11.43 9.51 -8.59
C TYR A 62 -11.12 10.57 -9.67
N PRO A 63 -10.03 10.39 -10.46
CA PRO A 63 -9.67 11.32 -11.53
C PRO A 63 -10.72 11.39 -12.67
N LYS A 64 -10.81 12.53 -13.35
CA LYS A 64 -11.74 12.74 -14.47
C LYS A 64 -11.47 11.88 -15.70
N ASP A 65 -10.24 11.46 -15.90
CA ASP A 65 -9.82 10.57 -16.98
C ASP A 65 -10.01 9.08 -16.62
N TRP A 66 -10.52 8.79 -15.42
CA TRP A 66 -10.98 7.48 -15.00
C TRP A 66 -12.51 7.42 -15.09
N GLN A 67 -13.05 6.21 -15.08
CA GLN A 67 -14.47 5.95 -15.07
C GLN A 67 -14.81 4.89 -14.02
N ILE A 68 -16.07 4.90 -13.59
CA ILE A 68 -16.61 3.89 -12.69
C ILE A 68 -17.66 3.04 -13.43
N SER A 69 -17.69 1.75 -13.14
CA SER A 69 -18.71 0.81 -13.61
C SER A 69 -19.25 -0.03 -12.46
N GLU A 70 -20.52 -0.40 -12.53
CA GLU A 70 -21.26 -1.08 -11.47
C GLU A 70 -21.76 -2.45 -11.95
N PHE A 71 -21.66 -3.47 -11.08
CA PHE A 71 -22.05 -4.86 -11.36
C PHE A 71 -22.79 -5.49 -10.16
N PRO A 72 -23.89 -4.90 -9.66
CA PRO A 72 -24.55 -5.34 -8.42
C PRO A 72 -25.14 -6.76 -8.48
N GLU A 73 -25.40 -7.28 -9.67
CA GLU A 73 -26.04 -8.59 -9.85
C GLU A 73 -25.05 -9.77 -9.86
N ASN A 74 -23.74 -9.52 -9.84
CA ASN A 74 -22.73 -10.57 -9.95
C ASN A 74 -22.09 -10.90 -8.58
N PRO A 75 -22.45 -12.04 -7.95
CA PRO A 75 -22.01 -12.36 -6.58
C PRO A 75 -20.53 -12.74 -6.46
N ILE A 76 -19.82 -12.96 -7.57
CA ILE A 76 -18.41 -13.38 -7.59
C ILE A 76 -17.48 -12.35 -8.25
N SER A 77 -18.01 -11.15 -8.54
CA SER A 77 -17.26 -10.06 -9.15
C SER A 77 -17.34 -8.82 -8.26
N PRO A 78 -16.40 -7.87 -8.41
CA PRO A 78 -16.54 -6.59 -7.72
C PRO A 78 -17.86 -5.93 -8.09
N THR A 79 -18.49 -5.31 -7.10
CA THR A 79 -19.69 -4.51 -7.32
C THR A 79 -19.34 -3.21 -8.03
N PHE A 80 -18.16 -2.65 -7.77
CA PHE A 80 -17.69 -1.43 -8.42
C PHE A 80 -16.27 -1.57 -8.94
N ASN A 81 -16.02 -1.07 -10.13
CA ASN A 81 -14.68 -0.89 -10.68
C ASN A 81 -14.45 0.56 -11.07
N ILE A 82 -13.35 1.14 -10.60
CA ILE A 82 -12.83 2.44 -11.04
C ILE A 82 -11.53 2.19 -11.80
N TYR A 83 -11.44 2.63 -13.05
CA TYR A 83 -10.31 2.33 -13.94
C TYR A 83 -10.10 3.42 -15.01
N PRO A 84 -8.91 3.53 -15.62
CA PRO A 84 -8.66 4.52 -16.66
C PRO A 84 -9.57 4.35 -17.88
N LYS A 85 -10.05 5.47 -18.47
CA LYS A 85 -10.95 5.44 -19.64
C LYS A 85 -10.33 4.87 -20.91
N ASN A 86 -9.01 4.79 -20.97
CA ASN A 86 -8.27 4.27 -22.15
C ASN A 86 -8.08 2.75 -22.13
N ILE A 87 -8.55 2.04 -21.09
CA ILE A 87 -8.54 0.57 -21.05
C ILE A 87 -9.57 0.03 -22.04
N THR A 88 -9.15 -0.93 -22.86
CA THR A 88 -9.98 -1.57 -23.89
C THR A 88 -10.57 -2.90 -23.46
N ASP A 89 -10.04 -3.51 -22.40
CA ASP A 89 -10.58 -4.74 -21.81
C ASP A 89 -11.97 -4.49 -21.21
N ASP A 90 -12.81 -5.53 -21.17
CA ASP A 90 -14.16 -5.45 -20.62
C ASP A 90 -14.17 -5.74 -19.10
N PRO A 91 -14.81 -4.87 -18.27
CA PRO A 91 -15.01 -5.14 -16.85
C PRO A 91 -16.10 -6.22 -16.62
N PRO A 92 -16.23 -6.81 -15.41
CA PRO A 92 -15.57 -6.43 -14.16
C PRO A 92 -14.12 -6.89 -14.06
N PHE A 93 -13.28 -6.05 -13.47
CA PHE A 93 -11.86 -6.32 -13.21
C PHE A 93 -11.67 -6.71 -11.76
N ASN A 94 -11.10 -7.87 -11.49
CA ASN A 94 -10.79 -8.31 -10.14
C ASN A 94 -9.26 -8.27 -9.90
N HIS A 95 -8.83 -8.84 -8.78
CA HIS A 95 -7.42 -8.88 -8.39
C HIS A 95 -6.52 -9.70 -9.35
N PHE A 96 -7.09 -10.49 -10.27
CA PHE A 96 -6.34 -11.25 -11.27
C PHE A 96 -6.12 -10.49 -12.59
N ASN A 97 -6.89 -9.43 -12.89
CA ASN A 97 -6.77 -8.68 -14.15
C ASN A 97 -5.53 -7.76 -14.14
N LEU A 98 -4.63 -7.91 -15.12
CA LEU A 98 -3.35 -7.17 -15.22
C LEU A 98 -3.46 -5.71 -15.71
N ILE A 99 -4.46 -4.98 -15.22
CA ILE A 99 -4.72 -3.58 -15.57
C ILE A 99 -4.85 -2.71 -14.31
N PRO A 100 -4.65 -1.39 -14.41
CA PRO A 100 -4.88 -0.48 -13.30
C PRO A 100 -6.36 -0.44 -12.93
N ASN A 101 -6.68 -0.68 -11.66
CA ASN A 101 -8.05 -0.58 -11.18
C ASN A 101 -8.14 -0.44 -9.65
N VAL A 102 -9.22 0.18 -9.20
CA VAL A 102 -9.76 0.05 -7.83
C VAL A 102 -11.08 -0.69 -7.91
N SER A 103 -11.13 -1.83 -7.23
CA SER A 103 -12.25 -2.76 -7.16
C SER A 103 -12.84 -2.78 -5.76
N ILE A 104 -14.16 -2.64 -5.66
CA ILE A 104 -14.87 -2.60 -4.37
C ILE A 104 -15.78 -3.83 -4.29
N PHE A 105 -15.61 -4.61 -3.22
CA PHE A 105 -16.32 -5.85 -2.96
C PHE A 105 -17.08 -5.75 -1.63
N PRO A 106 -18.26 -5.11 -1.58
CA PRO A 106 -19.03 -4.97 -0.34
C PRO A 106 -19.39 -6.30 0.32
N GLN A 107 -19.61 -7.36 -0.47
CA GLN A 107 -19.95 -8.70 0.03
C GLN A 107 -18.73 -9.63 0.18
N GLY A 108 -17.53 -9.15 -0.18
CA GLY A 108 -16.36 -10.01 -0.34
C GLY A 108 -16.50 -10.99 -1.51
N VAL A 109 -15.51 -11.87 -1.67
CA VAL A 109 -15.55 -13.02 -2.58
C VAL A 109 -14.80 -14.18 -1.95
N PRO A 110 -15.25 -15.45 -2.14
CA PRO A 110 -14.58 -16.62 -1.58
C PRO A 110 -13.31 -16.94 -2.39
N THR A 111 -12.26 -16.16 -2.17
CA THR A 111 -10.94 -16.32 -2.79
C THR A 111 -9.88 -16.50 -1.72
N GLU A 112 -8.82 -17.25 -2.04
CA GLU A 112 -7.59 -17.30 -1.22
C GLU A 112 -6.83 -15.96 -1.24
N GLY A 113 -7.25 -15.05 -2.13
CA GLY A 113 -6.62 -13.76 -2.36
C GLY A 113 -5.41 -13.87 -3.27
N VAL A 114 -4.61 -12.80 -3.30
CA VAL A 114 -3.30 -12.83 -3.94
C VAL A 114 -2.28 -13.38 -2.96
N ILE A 115 -1.52 -14.38 -3.38
CA ILE A 115 -0.42 -14.95 -2.59
C ILE A 115 0.87 -14.25 -3.00
N GLY A 116 1.60 -13.66 -2.06
CA GLY A 116 2.87 -13.00 -2.37
C GLY A 116 3.48 -12.30 -1.18
N THR A 117 4.69 -11.79 -1.36
CA THR A 117 5.33 -10.90 -0.37
C THR A 117 4.45 -9.69 -0.14
N ASN A 118 4.11 -9.43 1.11
CA ASN A 118 3.29 -8.29 1.50
C ASN A 118 3.77 -7.71 2.83
N VAL A 119 3.42 -6.45 3.04
CA VAL A 119 3.68 -5.69 4.27
C VAL A 119 2.40 -4.96 4.69
N PRO A 120 2.26 -4.56 5.96
CA PRO A 120 1.23 -3.60 6.34
C PRO A 120 1.32 -2.35 5.47
N SER A 121 0.17 -1.83 5.03
CA SER A 121 0.15 -0.63 4.19
C SER A 121 0.40 0.63 5.00
N ASP A 122 1.20 1.55 4.44
CA ASP A 122 1.46 2.88 5.02
C ASP A 122 0.39 3.93 4.63
N ILE A 123 -0.63 3.52 3.88
CA ILE A 123 -1.74 4.40 3.52
C ILE A 123 -2.54 4.77 4.78
N ILE A 124 -2.68 6.07 5.03
CA ILE A 124 -3.56 6.59 6.10
C ILE A 124 -4.98 6.70 5.55
N PHE A 125 -5.82 5.72 5.86
CA PHE A 125 -7.23 5.69 5.46
C PHE A 125 -8.08 6.64 6.31
N SER A 126 -9.16 7.15 5.72
CA SER A 126 -10.12 7.98 6.47
C SER A 126 -11.03 7.16 7.39
N GLU A 127 -11.19 5.86 7.09
CA GLU A 127 -11.90 4.88 7.89
C GLU A 127 -10.92 3.99 8.66
N GLU A 128 -11.33 3.51 9.82
CA GLU A 128 -10.56 2.54 10.58
C GLU A 128 -10.51 1.19 9.85
N THR A 129 -9.29 0.68 9.61
CA THR A 129 -9.08 -0.56 8.87
C THR A 129 -8.98 -1.75 9.82
N ASN A 130 -9.59 -2.88 9.43
CA ASN A 130 -9.34 -4.17 10.06
C ASN A 130 -8.00 -4.74 9.57
N ARG A 131 -7.75 -4.63 8.25
CA ARG A 131 -6.52 -5.06 7.61
C ARG A 131 -6.25 -4.20 6.39
N ALA A 132 -5.06 -3.64 6.28
CA ALA A 132 -4.55 -2.99 5.08
C ALA A 132 -3.15 -3.52 4.78
N ILE A 133 -2.94 -4.07 3.59
CA ILE A 133 -1.67 -4.66 3.18
C ILE A 133 -1.29 -4.20 1.77
N ASP A 134 -0.01 -3.96 1.57
CA ASP A 134 0.59 -3.71 0.26
C ASP A 134 1.33 -4.95 -0.22
N PHE A 135 1.08 -5.35 -1.46
CA PHE A 135 1.77 -6.45 -2.13
C PHE A 135 3.00 -5.92 -2.83
N LEU A 136 4.14 -6.54 -2.56
CA LEU A 136 5.44 -6.09 -3.03
C LEU A 136 5.92 -6.92 -4.22
N MET A 137 6.61 -6.26 -5.13
CA MET A 137 7.46 -6.90 -6.13
C MET A 137 8.84 -7.22 -5.53
N GLU A 138 9.66 -7.97 -6.26
CA GLU A 138 11.05 -8.31 -5.87
C GLU A 138 11.90 -7.07 -5.58
N ASN A 139 11.68 -5.98 -6.33
CA ASN A 139 12.39 -4.72 -6.14
C ASN A 139 11.89 -3.90 -4.92
N GLY A 140 10.94 -4.44 -4.16
CA GLY A 140 10.36 -3.80 -2.96
C GLY A 140 9.26 -2.77 -3.23
N LYS A 141 8.94 -2.46 -4.49
CA LYS A 141 7.83 -1.54 -4.81
C LYS A 141 6.48 -2.22 -4.63
N SER A 142 5.51 -1.51 -4.08
CA SER A 142 4.13 -1.97 -3.96
C SER A 142 3.41 -1.91 -5.31
N TRP A 143 2.77 -3.01 -5.73
CA TRP A 143 2.00 -3.07 -6.98
C TRP A 143 0.48 -3.22 -6.76
N ALA A 144 0.06 -3.54 -5.53
CA ALA A 144 -1.34 -3.61 -5.16
C ALA A 144 -1.53 -3.35 -3.67
N THR A 145 -2.75 -2.95 -3.31
CA THR A 145 -3.22 -2.80 -1.94
C THR A 145 -4.52 -3.54 -1.76
N TYR A 146 -4.61 -4.31 -0.69
CA TYR A 146 -5.86 -4.84 -0.16
C TYR A 146 -6.21 -4.09 1.11
N THR A 147 -7.45 -3.64 1.26
CA THR A 147 -7.94 -3.04 2.50
C THR A 147 -9.34 -3.53 2.87
N SER A 148 -9.54 -3.80 4.15
CA SER A 148 -10.81 -4.15 4.77
C SER A 148 -11.01 -3.27 6.00
N PHE A 149 -12.27 -2.99 6.34
CA PHE A 149 -12.61 -1.97 7.35
C PHE A 149 -13.17 -2.60 8.62
N LEU A 150 -12.90 -1.97 9.76
CA LEU A 150 -13.37 -2.45 11.06
C LEU A 150 -14.86 -2.17 11.26
N ASN A 151 -15.29 -0.96 10.88
CA ASN A 151 -16.65 -0.47 11.09
C ASN A 151 -17.40 -0.47 9.76
N LEU A 152 -18.10 -1.56 9.47
CA LEU A 152 -18.79 -1.76 8.19
C LEU A 152 -20.27 -1.33 8.26
N PRO A 153 -20.81 -0.66 7.21
CA PRO A 153 -22.25 -0.43 7.07
C PRO A 153 -23.05 -1.73 6.96
N LYS A 154 -24.37 -1.69 7.25
CA LYS A 154 -25.25 -2.88 7.30
C LYS A 154 -25.35 -3.68 5.99
N ASN A 155 -25.10 -3.02 4.87
CA ASN A 155 -25.13 -3.54 3.51
C ASN A 155 -23.77 -4.08 3.05
N TRP A 156 -22.77 -4.16 3.94
CA TRP A 156 -21.50 -4.84 3.72
C TRP A 156 -21.45 -6.14 4.53
N SER A 157 -20.85 -7.18 3.96
CA SER A 157 -20.52 -8.39 4.71
C SER A 157 -19.23 -8.17 5.52
N SER A 158 -18.99 -9.01 6.53
CA SER A 158 -17.71 -8.99 7.28
C SER A 158 -16.49 -9.27 6.41
N ASP A 159 -16.69 -9.84 5.22
CA ASP A 159 -15.63 -10.18 4.27
C ASP A 159 -15.45 -9.07 3.22
N GLY A 160 -16.16 -7.94 3.34
CA GLY A 160 -16.09 -6.84 2.40
C GLY A 160 -14.73 -6.13 2.37
N PHE A 161 -14.26 -5.80 1.18
CA PHE A 161 -12.94 -5.20 0.98
C PHE A 161 -12.85 -4.29 -0.25
N VAL A 162 -11.78 -3.49 -0.31
CA VAL A 162 -11.37 -2.71 -1.47
C VAL A 162 -10.00 -3.19 -1.91
N TRP A 163 -9.83 -3.36 -3.21
CA TRP A 163 -8.59 -3.78 -3.86
C TRP A 163 -8.15 -2.71 -4.84
N ALA A 164 -6.90 -2.25 -4.75
CA ALA A 164 -6.29 -1.39 -5.74
C ALA A 164 -5.08 -2.11 -6.33
N ARG A 165 -4.87 -2.02 -7.65
CA ARG A 165 -3.66 -2.55 -8.27
C ARG A 165 -3.26 -1.74 -9.48
N VAL A 166 -1.97 -1.54 -9.65
CA VAL A 166 -1.39 -1.00 -10.87
C VAL A 166 -1.14 -2.10 -11.91
N LYS A 167 -0.95 -1.68 -13.16
CA LYS A 167 -0.38 -2.54 -14.20
C LYS A 167 1.10 -2.78 -13.90
N ILE A 168 1.53 -4.03 -14.07
CA ILE A 168 2.95 -4.39 -14.07
C ILE A 168 3.36 -4.64 -15.52
N THR A 169 4.30 -3.84 -16.02
CA THR A 169 4.92 -4.05 -17.33
C THR A 169 6.04 -5.08 -17.22
N ASP A 170 6.22 -5.89 -18.27
CA ASP A 170 7.17 -7.02 -18.28
C ASP A 170 6.95 -7.98 -17.10
N PHE A 171 5.66 -8.19 -16.78
CA PHE A 171 5.22 -9.00 -15.66
C PHE A 171 5.74 -10.44 -15.78
N SER A 172 6.44 -10.90 -14.75
CA SER A 172 6.78 -12.30 -14.58
C SER A 172 6.61 -12.74 -13.13
N VAL A 173 6.32 -14.03 -12.98
CA VAL A 173 6.16 -14.70 -11.69
C VAL A 173 7.12 -15.89 -11.67
N SER A 174 7.79 -16.04 -10.54
CA SER A 174 8.56 -17.25 -10.21
C SER A 174 8.23 -17.70 -8.80
N CYS A 175 8.71 -18.87 -8.41
CA CYS A 175 8.55 -19.38 -7.05
C CYS A 175 9.93 -19.61 -6.43
N GLU A 176 10.12 -19.18 -5.19
CA GLU A 176 11.33 -19.42 -4.43
C GLU A 176 11.05 -20.37 -3.28
N ARG A 177 11.95 -21.36 -3.10
CA ARG A 177 12.03 -22.25 -1.93
C ARG A 177 13.44 -22.19 -1.38
N ASP A 178 13.57 -21.83 -0.11
CA ASP A 178 14.85 -21.76 0.62
C ASP A 178 15.95 -20.96 -0.13
N GLY A 179 15.59 -19.80 -0.69
CA GLY A 179 16.54 -18.92 -1.41
C GLY A 179 16.90 -19.38 -2.82
N ARG A 180 16.17 -20.36 -3.39
CA ARG A 180 16.37 -20.84 -4.76
C ARG A 180 15.10 -20.80 -5.55
N GLU A 181 15.19 -20.30 -6.77
CA GLU A 181 14.08 -20.36 -7.73
C GLU A 181 13.80 -21.82 -8.13
N ILE A 182 12.54 -22.22 -8.04
CA ILE A 182 12.02 -23.54 -8.42
C ILE A 182 10.97 -23.39 -9.52
N ASN A 183 10.62 -24.52 -10.17
CA ASN A 183 9.57 -24.51 -11.17
C ASN A 183 8.22 -24.15 -10.53
N LEU A 184 7.45 -23.27 -11.18
CA LEU A 184 6.10 -22.89 -10.72
C LEU A 184 5.18 -24.11 -10.53
N THR A 185 5.34 -25.17 -11.32
CA THR A 185 4.54 -26.39 -11.17
C THR A 185 4.87 -27.20 -9.91
N GLU A 186 6.02 -26.94 -9.28
CA GLU A 186 6.46 -27.56 -8.03
C GLU A 186 6.22 -26.65 -6.81
N CYS A 187 5.69 -25.44 -7.03
CA CYS A 187 5.45 -24.45 -6.01
C CYS A 187 4.24 -24.84 -5.13
N ASN A 188 4.45 -24.84 -3.82
CA ASN A 188 3.45 -25.14 -2.81
C ASN A 188 3.48 -24.13 -1.66
N THR A 189 2.80 -23.01 -1.88
CA THR A 189 2.71 -21.88 -0.95
C THR A 189 1.96 -22.21 0.34
N PHE A 190 1.16 -23.28 0.38
CA PHE A 190 0.44 -23.71 1.59
C PHE A 190 1.36 -24.29 2.68
N THR A 191 2.57 -24.71 2.32
CA THR A 191 3.55 -25.24 3.27
C THR A 191 4.29 -24.16 4.04
N GLY A 192 4.25 -22.91 3.56
CA GLY A 192 5.00 -21.78 4.10
C GLY A 192 6.49 -21.74 3.72
N HIS A 193 6.99 -22.75 3.00
CA HIS A 193 8.38 -22.79 2.51
C HIS A 193 8.55 -22.10 1.15
N ASP A 194 7.47 -22.03 0.39
CA ASP A 194 7.46 -21.50 -0.96
C ASP A 194 6.75 -20.15 -1.00
N HIS A 195 7.29 -19.21 -1.76
CA HIS A 195 6.65 -17.93 -1.99
C HIS A 195 6.79 -17.48 -3.44
N TYR A 196 5.76 -16.82 -3.95
CA TYR A 196 5.79 -16.20 -5.26
C TYR A 196 6.64 -14.94 -5.24
N ILE A 197 7.52 -14.81 -6.22
CA ILE A 197 8.28 -13.60 -6.51
C ILE A 197 7.70 -12.96 -7.76
N TYR A 198 7.20 -11.75 -7.60
CA TYR A 198 6.65 -10.92 -8.67
C TYR A 198 7.72 -9.96 -9.19
N ARG A 199 7.91 -9.93 -10.52
CA ARG A 199 8.88 -9.04 -11.17
C ARG A 199 8.22 -8.24 -12.28
N GLY A 200 8.81 -7.08 -12.55
CA GLY A 200 8.39 -6.14 -13.59
C GLY A 200 8.54 -4.71 -13.09
N GLU A 201 7.94 -3.79 -13.84
CA GLU A 201 7.93 -2.36 -13.51
C GLU A 201 6.50 -1.85 -13.37
N THR A 202 6.31 -0.87 -12.51
CA THR A 202 5.01 -0.25 -12.24
C THR A 202 5.04 1.23 -12.55
N ASP A 203 3.92 1.76 -13.02
CA ASP A 203 3.73 3.20 -13.18
C ASP A 203 3.50 3.86 -11.81
N GLU A 204 4.48 4.63 -11.35
CA GLU A 204 4.44 5.30 -10.03
C GLU A 204 3.36 6.38 -9.94
N GLU A 205 3.02 7.04 -11.05
CA GLU A 205 1.97 8.06 -11.06
C GLU A 205 0.60 7.42 -10.91
N VAL A 206 0.36 6.32 -11.64
CA VAL A 206 -0.86 5.53 -11.48
C VAL A 206 -0.96 4.97 -10.05
N ARG A 207 0.16 4.54 -9.47
CA ARG A 207 0.18 4.05 -8.09
C ARG A 207 -0.23 5.15 -7.09
N LYS A 208 0.34 6.34 -7.21
CA LYS A 208 -0.03 7.49 -6.37
C LYS A 208 -1.51 7.85 -6.55
N ILE A 209 -2.07 7.73 -7.76
CA ILE A 209 -3.50 7.95 -8.04
C ILE A 209 -4.36 6.94 -7.26
N GLU A 210 -4.02 5.65 -7.30
CA GLU A 210 -4.72 4.62 -6.54
C GLU A 210 -4.67 4.85 -5.04
N GLU A 211 -3.52 5.22 -4.50
CA GLU A 211 -3.39 5.55 -3.07
C GLU A 211 -4.25 6.76 -2.69
N ALA A 212 -4.31 7.79 -3.52
CA ALA A 212 -5.17 8.94 -3.29
C ALA A 212 -6.67 8.58 -3.35
N MET A 213 -7.08 7.66 -4.24
CA MET A 213 -8.44 7.11 -4.24
C MET A 213 -8.74 6.36 -2.94
N LEU A 214 -7.84 5.48 -2.51
CA LEU A 214 -7.97 4.72 -1.26
C LEU A 214 -8.05 5.62 -0.02
N LYS A 215 -7.23 6.68 0.06
CA LYS A 215 -7.29 7.70 1.13
C LYS A 215 -8.63 8.43 1.17
N SER A 216 -9.25 8.62 0.00
CA SER A 216 -10.52 9.32 -0.13
C SER A 216 -11.76 8.45 0.14
N PHE A 217 -11.59 7.12 0.14
CA PHE A 217 -12.67 6.18 0.43
C PHE A 217 -13.15 6.37 1.87
N LYS A 218 -14.46 6.52 2.03
CA LYS A 218 -15.14 6.64 3.32
C LYS A 218 -16.56 6.10 3.27
N PHE A 219 -17.05 5.66 4.41
CA PHE A 219 -18.46 5.34 4.55
C PHE A 219 -19.28 6.63 4.75
N LEU A 220 -20.45 6.68 4.15
CA LEU A 220 -21.38 7.77 4.37
C LEU A 220 -21.90 7.65 5.82
N LYS A 221 -21.96 8.77 6.55
CA LYS A 221 -22.55 8.75 7.89
C LYS A 221 -24.04 8.44 7.76
N GLU A 222 -24.55 7.46 8.50
CA GLU A 222 -25.99 7.30 8.63
C GLU A 222 -26.56 8.64 9.14
N THR A 223 -27.35 9.32 8.32
CA THR A 223 -28.15 10.45 8.78
C THR A 223 -29.14 9.87 9.77
N ASN A 224 -28.85 10.03 11.06
CA ASN A 224 -29.81 9.80 12.13
C ASN A 224 -30.99 10.74 11.89
N ASN A 225 -31.99 10.30 11.11
CA ASN A 225 -33.31 10.89 11.08
C ASN A 225 -33.95 10.55 12.42
N GLN A 226 -33.66 11.40 13.41
CA GLN A 226 -34.22 11.35 14.75
C GLN A 226 -35.60 12.02 14.76
#